data_AF-A0A316H412-F1
#
_entry.id   AF-A0A316H412-F1
#
_cell.length_a   1.000
_cell.length_b   1.000
_cell.length_c   1.000
_cell.angle_alpha   90.00
_cell.angle_beta   90.00
_cell.angle_gamma   90.00
#
_symmetry.space_group_name_H-M   'P 1'
#
loop_
_entity.id
_entity.type
_entity.pdbx_description
1 polymer ?
#
loop_
_entity_poly.entity_id
_entity_poly.type
_entity_poly.pdbx_seq_one_letter_code
_entity_poly.pdbx_strand_id
1 'polypeptide(L)'
;MLNYKLVSIIKRISAVIVCFLFSCNLAVKNGNKGFAGSIAQSKKLGVFISEYQPLTNDDKINQSLHINIKSAWIEHSWVYAGLLSNKAEIDESSVNLIIITDNNGLKDCFDRWLISAESNNYFTCASGNGLIGNFQAVPRDSIITCKVESRLAVQKRDSTALIGYIKLKKL
;
A
#
# COMPACT_ATOMS: atom_id res chain seq x y z
N MET A 1 -16.57 30.36 54.42
CA MET A 1 -15.22 29.81 54.18
C MET A 1 -15.23 28.49 53.37
N LEU A 2 -16.28 27.66 53.47
CA LEU A 2 -16.40 26.38 52.75
C LEU A 2 -16.45 26.54 51.21
N ASN A 3 -17.15 27.56 50.70
CA ASN A 3 -17.32 27.80 49.26
C ASN A 3 -16.01 28.10 48.52
N TYR A 4 -15.03 28.73 49.19
CA TYR A 4 -13.76 29.07 48.55
C TYR A 4 -12.88 27.84 48.30
N LYS A 5 -12.90 26.87 49.22
CA LYS A 5 -12.17 25.60 49.06
C LYS A 5 -12.77 24.74 47.94
N LEU A 6 -14.10 24.69 47.84
CA LEU A 6 -14.79 23.94 46.78
C LEU A 6 -14.49 24.53 45.39
N VAL A 7 -14.56 25.85 45.23
CA VAL A 7 -14.23 26.54 43.97
C VAL A 7 -12.77 26.31 43.56
N SER A 8 -11.84 26.29 44.52
CA SER A 8 -10.42 26.00 44.27
C SER A 8 -10.19 24.57 43.77
N ILE A 9 -10.89 23.59 44.36
CA ILE A 9 -10.81 22.18 43.95
C ILE A 9 -11.36 22.01 42.53
N ILE A 10 -12.52 22.60 42.21
CA ILE A 10 -13.12 22.53 40.88
C ILE A 10 -12.17 23.11 39.83
N LYS A 11 -11.56 24.27 40.08
CA LYS A 11 -10.59 24.87 39.15
C LYS A 11 -9.39 23.97 38.88
N ARG A 12 -8.87 23.28 39.90
CA ARG A 12 -7.75 22.34 39.74
C ARG A 12 -8.16 21.11 38.94
N ILE A 13 -9.35 20.55 39.19
CA ILE A 13 -9.88 19.42 38.43
C ILE A 13 -10.12 19.82 36.97
N SER A 14 -10.72 20.99 36.71
CA SER A 14 -10.92 21.49 35.35
C SER A 14 -9.59 21.70 34.62
N ALA A 15 -8.57 22.27 35.28
CA ALA A 15 -7.25 22.44 34.69
C ALA A 15 -6.60 21.09 34.35
N VAL A 16 -6.72 20.09 35.23
CA VAL A 16 -6.20 18.74 35.00
C VAL A 16 -6.90 18.08 33.81
N ILE A 17 -8.24 18.14 33.73
CA ILE A 17 -9.02 17.59 32.61
C ILE A 17 -8.62 18.27 31.29
N VAL A 18 -8.49 19.61 31.28
CA VAL A 18 -8.03 20.37 30.12
C VAL A 18 -6.62 19.91 29.71
N CYS A 19 -5.68 19.80 30.65
CA CYS A 19 -4.33 19.31 30.35
C CYS A 19 -4.34 17.87 29.78
N PHE A 20 -5.18 16.97 30.29
CA PHE A 20 -5.32 15.62 29.72
C PHE A 20 -5.90 15.63 28.31
N LEU A 21 -6.90 16.48 28.03
CA LEU A 21 -7.48 16.62 26.68
C LEU A 21 -6.48 17.20 25.67
N PHE A 22 -5.63 18.15 26.09
CA PHE A 22 -4.60 18.74 25.22
C PHE A 22 -3.29 17.93 25.17
N SER A 23 -3.05 17.01 26.11
CA SER A 23 -1.88 16.11 26.11
C SER A 23 -2.11 14.85 25.25
N CYS A 24 -3.33 14.61 24.79
CA CYS A 24 -3.64 13.68 23.70
C CYS A 24 -3.16 14.25 22.35
N ASN A 25 -1.86 14.47 22.25
CA ASN A 25 -1.00 14.38 21.07
C ASN A 25 -1.73 14.45 19.70
N LEU A 26 -2.36 15.59 19.41
CA LEU A 26 -2.99 15.90 18.11
C LEU A 26 -1.97 15.89 16.95
N ALA A 27 -0.68 15.90 17.27
CA ALA A 27 0.44 15.79 16.36
C ALA A 27 0.93 14.34 16.14
N VAL A 28 0.22 13.32 16.64
CA VAL A 28 0.54 11.93 16.27
C VAL A 28 0.29 11.78 14.77
N LYS A 29 1.38 11.64 14.01
CA LYS A 29 1.35 11.10 12.66
C LYS A 29 0.82 9.68 12.76
N ASN A 30 -0.50 9.54 12.64
CA ASN A 30 -1.16 8.24 12.66
C ASN A 30 -1.26 7.73 11.24
N GLY A 31 -0.70 6.55 11.01
CA GLY A 31 -0.93 5.79 9.81
C GLY A 31 0.20 4.82 9.52
N ASN A 32 -0.15 3.56 9.29
CA ASN A 32 0.66 2.72 8.44
C ASN A 32 0.81 3.41 7.06
N LYS A 33 1.90 3.11 6.33
CA LYS A 33 2.07 3.59 4.96
C LYS A 33 0.76 3.35 4.18
N GLY A 34 0.17 4.45 3.72
CA GLY A 34 -1.10 4.43 3.00
C GLY A 34 -0.88 4.00 1.56
N PHE A 35 -1.95 3.54 0.93
CA PHE A 35 -2.02 3.44 -0.52
C PHE A 35 -3.41 3.90 -0.97
N ALA A 36 -3.49 4.52 -2.16
CA ALA A 36 -4.79 4.87 -2.71
C ALA A 36 -5.53 3.60 -3.18
N GLY A 37 -6.85 3.52 -2.96
CA GLY A 37 -7.67 2.42 -3.50
C GLY A 37 -8.00 2.57 -4.98
N SER A 38 -7.67 3.71 -5.58
CA SER A 38 -7.88 4.00 -7.00
C SER A 38 -6.94 5.09 -7.51
N ILE A 39 -6.75 5.13 -8.83
CA ILE A 39 -6.00 6.20 -9.51
C ILE A 39 -6.61 7.58 -9.24
N ALA A 40 -7.94 7.69 -9.23
CA ALA A 40 -8.62 8.96 -8.94
C ALA A 40 -8.32 9.46 -7.51
N GLN A 41 -8.30 8.55 -6.53
CA GLN A 41 -7.91 8.88 -5.17
C GLN A 41 -6.43 9.27 -5.08
N SER A 42 -5.54 8.53 -5.77
CA SER A 42 -4.11 8.82 -5.84
C SER A 42 -3.83 10.22 -6.39
N LYS A 43 -4.53 10.60 -7.48
CA LYS A 43 -4.47 11.94 -8.07
C LYS A 43 -5.02 13.01 -7.12
N LYS A 44 -6.15 12.74 -6.43
CA LYS A 44 -6.73 13.66 -5.44
C LYS A 44 -5.81 13.93 -4.26
N LEU A 45 -5.06 12.92 -3.82
CA LEU A 45 -4.09 13.02 -2.74
C LEU A 45 -2.76 13.68 -3.18
N GLY A 46 -2.55 13.87 -4.48
CA GLY A 46 -1.33 14.45 -5.03
C GLY A 46 -0.12 13.51 -4.98
N VAL A 47 -0.35 12.20 -4.89
CA VAL A 47 0.71 11.17 -4.74
C VAL A 47 0.91 10.36 -6.03
N PHE A 48 0.03 10.50 -7.01
CA PHE A 48 0.07 9.79 -8.29
C PHE A 48 1.30 10.15 -9.12
N ILE A 49 1.98 9.13 -9.67
CA ILE A 49 3.14 9.31 -10.56
C ILE A 49 2.77 8.92 -12.00
N SER A 50 2.35 7.67 -12.21
CA SER A 50 2.04 7.19 -13.56
C SER A 50 1.15 5.96 -13.56
N GLU A 51 0.39 5.80 -14.64
CA GLU A 51 -0.50 4.67 -14.87
C GLU A 51 0.15 3.64 -15.80
N TYR A 52 -0.21 2.37 -15.60
CA TYR A 52 0.29 1.24 -16.36
C TYR A 52 -0.86 0.38 -16.85
N GLN A 53 -0.73 -0.13 -18.07
CA GLN A 53 -1.63 -1.12 -18.64
C GLN A 53 -0.97 -2.50 -18.66
N PRO A 54 -1.72 -3.58 -18.39
CA PRO A 54 -1.21 -4.92 -18.60
C PRO A 54 -0.95 -5.14 -20.09
N LEU A 55 0.22 -5.66 -20.43
CA LEU A 55 0.45 -6.22 -21.75
C LEU A 55 -0.22 -7.59 -21.82
N THR A 56 -0.79 -7.90 -22.98
CA THR A 56 -1.23 -9.25 -23.28
C THR A 56 -0.01 -10.16 -23.15
N ASN A 57 0.00 -11.02 -22.12
CA ASN A 57 1.05 -12.01 -21.99
C ASN A 57 0.78 -13.12 -23.01
N ASP A 58 1.63 -13.20 -24.03
CA ASP A 58 1.72 -14.39 -24.88
C ASP A 58 2.36 -15.57 -24.13
N ASP A 59 3.07 -15.27 -23.03
CA ASP A 59 3.65 -16.24 -22.12
C ASP A 59 2.54 -16.87 -21.26
N LYS A 60 2.14 -18.10 -21.58
CA LYS A 60 1.16 -18.87 -20.80
C LYS A 60 1.66 -19.04 -19.36
N ILE A 61 1.17 -18.19 -18.46
CA ILE A 61 1.03 -18.58 -17.06
C ILE A 61 0.18 -19.85 -17.10
N ASN A 62 0.62 -20.93 -16.44
CA ASN A 62 -0.06 -22.22 -16.35
C ASN A 62 -1.60 -22.05 -16.47
N GLN A 63 -2.26 -22.81 -17.36
CA GLN A 63 -3.66 -22.58 -17.81
C GLN A 63 -4.70 -22.39 -16.67
N SER A 64 -4.37 -22.78 -15.45
CA SER A 64 -5.20 -22.63 -14.25
C SER A 64 -5.10 -21.25 -13.57
N LEU A 65 -4.01 -20.50 -13.74
CA LEU A 65 -3.78 -19.23 -13.05
C LEU A 65 -4.11 -18.05 -13.98
N HIS A 66 -5.32 -17.53 -13.85
CA HIS A 66 -5.77 -16.36 -14.58
C HIS A 66 -5.78 -15.13 -13.65
N ILE A 67 -4.88 -14.18 -13.91
CA ILE A 67 -4.81 -12.90 -13.17
C ILE A 67 -5.27 -11.78 -14.10
N ASN A 68 -6.47 -11.26 -13.86
CA ASN A 68 -7.06 -10.19 -14.65
C ASN A 68 -6.81 -8.84 -13.99
N ILE A 69 -5.91 -8.04 -14.54
CA ILE A 69 -5.55 -6.73 -14.00
C ILE A 69 -6.54 -5.68 -14.49
N LYS A 70 -7.22 -5.02 -13.54
CA LYS A 70 -8.18 -3.94 -13.81
C LYS A 70 -7.51 -2.58 -13.89
N SER A 71 -6.52 -2.34 -13.04
CA SER A 71 -5.72 -1.13 -13.07
C SER A 71 -4.36 -1.38 -12.42
N ALA A 72 -3.35 -0.65 -12.88
CA ALA A 72 -2.05 -0.62 -12.24
C ALA A 72 -1.48 0.81 -12.31
N TRP A 73 -0.87 1.27 -11.23
CA TRP A 73 -0.22 2.58 -11.20
C TRP A 73 0.90 2.63 -10.18
N ILE A 74 1.77 3.62 -10.34
CA ILE A 74 2.76 3.99 -9.36
C ILE A 74 2.32 5.28 -8.66
N GLU A 75 2.48 5.30 -7.34
CA GLU A 75 2.37 6.49 -6.51
C GLU A 75 3.56 6.62 -5.57
N HIS A 76 3.84 7.82 -5.09
CA HIS A 76 4.78 8.03 -4.00
C HIS A 76 4.35 7.23 -2.78
N SER A 77 5.28 6.82 -1.93
CA SER A 77 4.92 6.38 -0.58
C SER A 77 4.43 7.58 0.22
N TRP A 78 3.43 7.41 1.08
CA TRP A 78 2.87 8.54 1.84
C TRP A 78 2.19 8.09 3.14
N VAL A 79 1.98 9.05 4.03
CA VAL A 79 1.21 8.89 5.29
C VAL A 79 0.25 10.07 5.45
N TYR A 80 -0.82 9.92 6.23
CA TYR A 80 -1.68 11.05 6.56
C TYR A 80 -0.97 12.00 7.52
N ALA A 81 -1.07 13.31 7.28
CA ALA A 81 -0.42 14.35 8.09
C ALA A 81 -1.03 14.54 9.50
N GLY A 82 -1.83 13.58 9.99
CA GLY A 82 -2.50 13.59 11.29
C GLY A 82 -3.82 12.82 11.27
N LEU A 83 -4.35 12.47 12.46
CA LEU A 83 -5.54 11.63 12.63
C LEU A 83 -6.79 12.14 11.86
N LEU A 84 -6.93 13.46 11.73
CA LEU A 84 -8.08 14.12 11.08
C LEU A 84 -7.71 14.80 9.77
N SER A 85 -6.48 14.60 9.28
CA SER A 85 -6.00 15.26 8.07
C SER A 85 -6.28 14.40 6.84
N ASN A 86 -6.92 14.99 5.84
CA ASN A 86 -7.03 14.39 4.50
C ASN A 86 -5.80 14.66 3.62
N LYS A 87 -4.76 15.30 4.17
CA LYS A 87 -3.54 15.64 3.45
C LYS A 87 -2.53 14.49 3.55
N ALA A 88 -2.06 14.03 2.41
CA ALA A 88 -0.93 13.11 2.32
C ALA A 88 0.40 13.87 2.54
N GLU A 89 1.28 13.28 3.35
CA GLU A 89 2.68 13.65 3.47
C GLU A 89 3.51 12.61 2.68
N ILE A 90 4.20 13.08 1.64
CA ILE A 90 4.95 12.25 0.70
C ILE A 90 6.29 11.85 1.30
N ASP A 91 6.62 10.57 1.20
CA ASP A 91 7.96 10.01 1.38
C ASP A 91 8.63 9.89 0.00
N GLU A 92 9.53 10.83 -0.30
CA GLU A 92 10.24 10.91 -1.59
C GLU A 92 11.25 9.77 -1.79
N SER A 93 11.55 8.99 -0.75
CA SER A 93 12.55 7.91 -0.80
C SER A 93 12.03 6.60 -1.39
N SER A 94 10.71 6.46 -1.54
CA SER A 94 10.13 5.24 -2.07
C SER A 94 8.83 5.49 -2.84
N VAL A 95 8.51 4.55 -3.72
CA VAL A 95 7.27 4.53 -4.49
C VAL A 95 6.60 3.18 -4.35
N ASN A 96 5.29 3.15 -4.57
CA ASN A 96 4.48 1.96 -4.49
C ASN A 96 3.90 1.67 -5.88
N LEU A 97 4.14 0.47 -6.40
CA LEU A 97 3.37 -0.08 -7.52
C LEU A 97 2.15 -0.77 -6.96
N ILE A 98 0.97 -0.30 -7.36
CA ILE A 98 -0.31 -0.85 -6.95
C ILE A 98 -0.92 -1.55 -8.16
N ILE A 99 -1.39 -2.77 -7.94
CA ILE A 99 -2.07 -3.59 -8.95
C ILE A 99 -3.43 -3.98 -8.38
N ILE A 100 -4.50 -3.59 -9.06
CA ILE A 100 -5.86 -3.99 -8.71
C ILE A 100 -6.34 -5.02 -9.72
N THR A 101 -6.84 -6.15 -9.23
CA THR A 101 -7.40 -7.23 -10.04
C THR A 101 -8.92 -7.30 -9.88
N ASP A 102 -9.55 -8.25 -10.56
CA ASP A 102 -10.88 -8.71 -10.15
C ASP A 102 -10.81 -9.53 -8.84
N ASN A 103 -11.98 -9.78 -8.24
CA ASN A 103 -12.09 -10.43 -6.92
C ASN A 103 -11.49 -11.84 -6.88
N ASN A 104 -11.37 -12.51 -8.03
CA ASN A 104 -10.87 -13.89 -8.11
C ASN A 104 -9.41 -13.95 -8.58
N GLY A 105 -8.86 -12.87 -9.14
CA GLY A 105 -7.51 -12.82 -9.70
C GLY A 105 -6.39 -13.03 -8.67
N LEU A 106 -6.67 -12.80 -7.39
CA LEU A 106 -5.73 -13.07 -6.28
C LEU A 106 -6.08 -14.33 -5.49
N LYS A 107 -6.97 -15.19 -6.00
CA LYS A 107 -7.29 -16.45 -5.34
C LYS A 107 -6.02 -17.29 -5.16
N ASP A 108 -5.83 -17.77 -3.94
CA ASP A 108 -4.65 -18.53 -3.51
C ASP A 108 -3.30 -17.76 -3.60
N CYS A 109 -3.32 -16.46 -3.89
CA CYS A 109 -2.14 -15.60 -3.76
C CYS A 109 -1.69 -15.60 -2.30
N PHE A 110 -0.38 -15.65 -2.09
CA PHE A 110 0.25 -15.86 -0.79
C PHE A 110 0.07 -17.25 -0.19
N ASP A 111 -0.85 -18.09 -0.64
CA ASP A 111 -0.90 -19.48 -0.16
C ASP A 111 -0.14 -20.43 -1.10
N ARG A 112 -0.37 -20.28 -2.40
CA ARG A 112 0.19 -21.16 -3.44
C ARG A 112 1.21 -20.47 -4.31
N TRP A 113 1.06 -19.17 -4.54
CA TRP A 113 1.93 -18.40 -5.42
C TRP A 113 2.17 -16.98 -4.90
N LEU A 114 3.22 -16.35 -5.40
CA LEU A 114 3.68 -15.00 -5.05
C LEU A 114 3.94 -14.20 -6.31
N ILE A 115 3.87 -12.87 -6.21
CA ILE A 115 4.32 -11.96 -7.26
C ILE A 115 5.51 -11.16 -6.75
N SER A 116 6.52 -10.99 -7.61
CA SER A 116 7.69 -10.14 -7.34
C SER A 116 8.03 -9.31 -8.58
N ALA A 117 8.45 -8.05 -8.42
CA ALA A 117 8.87 -7.21 -9.56
C ALA A 117 10.39 -7.23 -9.80
N GLU A 118 11.15 -7.76 -8.83
CA GLU A 118 12.61 -7.91 -8.83
C GLU A 118 12.97 -9.07 -7.89
N SER A 119 14.26 -9.40 -7.74
CA SER A 119 14.72 -10.53 -6.90
C SER A 119 14.30 -10.45 -5.42
N ASN A 120 13.95 -9.27 -4.90
CA ASN A 120 13.55 -9.08 -3.49
C ASN A 120 12.28 -8.24 -3.27
N ASN A 121 11.61 -7.79 -4.34
CA ASN A 121 10.42 -6.92 -4.21
C ASN A 121 9.15 -7.76 -4.37
N TYR A 122 8.84 -8.56 -3.34
CA TYR A 122 7.56 -9.26 -3.26
C TYR A 122 6.43 -8.29 -2.99
N PHE A 123 5.33 -8.51 -3.67
CA PHE A 123 4.10 -7.78 -3.41
C PHE A 123 3.49 -8.26 -2.10
N THR A 124 2.72 -7.40 -1.45
CA THR A 124 1.88 -7.75 -0.29
C THR A 124 0.41 -7.43 -0.60
N CYS A 125 -0.49 -7.94 0.22
CA CYS A 125 -1.91 -7.62 0.12
C CYS A 125 -2.15 -6.18 0.57
N ALA A 126 -2.73 -5.37 -0.32
CA ALA A 126 -3.13 -4.00 -0.04
C ALA A 126 -4.62 -3.96 0.35
N SER A 127 -5.46 -4.60 -0.46
CA SER A 127 -6.91 -4.78 -0.25
C SER A 127 -7.33 -6.13 -0.80
N GLY A 128 -8.59 -6.55 -0.59
CA GLY A 128 -9.07 -7.88 -1.02
C GLY A 128 -8.76 -8.27 -2.47
N ASN A 129 -8.66 -7.28 -3.37
CA ASN A 129 -8.29 -7.45 -4.77
C ASN A 129 -7.07 -6.60 -5.19
N GLY A 130 -6.29 -6.10 -4.22
CA GLY A 130 -5.19 -5.18 -4.44
C GLY A 130 -3.86 -5.73 -3.96
N LEU A 131 -2.83 -5.59 -4.79
CA LEU A 131 -1.45 -5.88 -4.46
C LEU A 131 -0.64 -4.58 -4.42
N ILE A 132 0.34 -4.53 -3.53
CA ILE A 132 1.28 -3.42 -3.41
C ILE A 132 2.71 -3.93 -3.35
N GLY A 133 3.57 -3.40 -4.23
CA GLY A 133 5.02 -3.61 -4.21
C GLY A 133 5.72 -2.28 -3.96
N ASN A 134 6.67 -2.25 -3.03
CA ASN A 134 7.46 -1.05 -2.72
C ASN A 134 8.78 -1.05 -3.51
N PHE A 135 9.16 0.12 -4.03
CA PHE A 135 10.38 0.34 -4.78
C PHE A 135 11.10 1.56 -4.22
N GLN A 136 12.43 1.55 -4.24
CA GLN A 136 13.25 2.69 -3.79
C GLN A 136 13.19 3.89 -4.75
N ALA A 137 12.81 3.67 -6.00
CA ALA A 137 12.69 4.72 -7.00
C ALA A 137 11.65 4.32 -8.05
N VAL A 138 11.20 5.31 -8.81
CA VAL A 138 10.37 5.07 -10.00
C VAL A 138 11.16 4.21 -10.98
N PRO A 139 10.64 3.03 -11.40
CA PRO A 139 11.26 2.22 -12.44
C PRO A 139 11.50 3.06 -13.69
N ARG A 140 12.75 3.06 -14.18
CA ARG A 140 13.14 3.82 -15.38
C ARG A 140 12.56 3.20 -16.65
N ASP A 141 12.37 1.90 -16.63
CA ASP A 141 11.85 1.15 -17.76
C ASP A 141 10.38 1.48 -17.99
N SER A 142 10.01 1.58 -19.27
CA SER A 142 8.60 1.73 -19.67
C SER A 142 7.78 0.47 -19.43
N ILE A 143 8.43 -0.66 -19.15
CA ILE A 143 7.80 -1.94 -18.88
C ILE A 143 8.31 -2.48 -17.54
N ILE A 144 7.40 -2.75 -16.62
CA ILE A 144 7.68 -3.46 -15.38
C ILE A 144 7.31 -4.92 -15.59
N THR A 145 8.26 -5.82 -15.30
CA THR A 145 8.03 -7.26 -15.39
C THR A 145 7.92 -7.84 -13.99
N CYS A 146 6.74 -8.34 -13.64
CA CYS A 146 6.51 -9.04 -12.40
C CYS A 146 6.57 -10.56 -12.63
N LYS A 147 7.39 -11.27 -11.89
CA LYS A 147 7.41 -12.74 -11.85
C LYS A 147 6.26 -13.25 -11.03
N VAL A 148 5.67 -14.35 -11.47
CA VAL A 148 4.69 -15.13 -10.73
C VAL A 148 5.35 -16.44 -10.35
N GLU A 149 5.46 -16.73 -9.06
CA GLU A 149 6.29 -17.83 -8.55
C GLU A 149 5.49 -18.74 -7.60
N SER A 150 5.76 -20.04 -7.61
CA SER A 150 5.19 -21.02 -6.68
C SER A 150 5.78 -20.80 -5.29
N ARG A 151 4.92 -20.55 -4.29
CA ARG A 151 5.36 -20.31 -2.91
C ARG A 151 6.10 -21.53 -2.33
N LEU A 152 5.60 -22.74 -2.61
CA LEU A 152 6.22 -23.98 -2.15
C LEU A 152 7.62 -24.19 -2.76
N ALA A 153 7.78 -23.88 -4.05
CA ALA A 153 9.06 -24.01 -4.73
C ALA A 153 10.07 -22.95 -4.26
N VAL A 154 9.63 -21.70 -4.06
CA VAL A 154 10.46 -20.62 -3.47
C VAL A 154 10.96 -21.02 -2.08
N GLN A 155 10.10 -21.58 -1.22
CA GLN A 155 10.50 -22.04 0.12
C GLN A 155 11.56 -23.14 0.09
N LYS A 156 11.50 -24.02 -0.92
CA LYS A 156 12.47 -25.10 -1.14
C LYS A 156 13.73 -24.65 -1.90
N ARG A 157 13.80 -23.37 -2.31
CA ARG A 157 14.84 -22.83 -3.21
C ARG A 157 14.96 -23.63 -4.51
N ASP A 158 13.83 -24.07 -5.03
CA ASP A 158 13.75 -24.85 -6.26
C ASP A 158 13.80 -23.94 -7.49
N SER A 159 14.64 -24.28 -8.47
CA SER A 159 14.75 -23.58 -9.76
C SER A 159 13.45 -23.56 -10.58
N THR A 160 12.50 -24.45 -10.29
CA THR A 160 11.19 -24.53 -10.95
C THR A 160 10.14 -23.58 -10.35
N ALA A 161 10.56 -22.64 -9.50
CA ALA A 161 9.64 -21.72 -8.83
C ALA A 161 8.88 -20.80 -9.78
N LEU A 162 9.43 -20.45 -10.94
CA LEU A 162 8.79 -19.55 -11.90
C LEU A 162 7.58 -20.23 -12.58
N ILE A 163 6.39 -19.67 -12.40
CA ILE A 163 5.13 -20.12 -13.04
C ILE A 163 4.79 -19.22 -14.24
N GLY A 164 5.20 -17.95 -14.22
CA GLY A 164 4.95 -17.04 -15.34
C GLY A 164 5.35 -15.60 -15.04
N TYR A 165 4.84 -14.70 -15.86
CA TYR A 165 5.14 -13.26 -15.76
C TYR A 165 3.87 -12.44 -15.91
N ILE A 166 3.89 -11.21 -15.40
CA ILE A 166 2.95 -10.13 -15.67
C ILE A 166 3.79 -8.96 -16.18
N LYS A 167 3.49 -8.44 -17.36
CA LYS A 167 4.19 -7.28 -17.91
C LYS A 167 3.26 -6.07 -17.90
N LEU A 168 3.71 -4.97 -17.32
CA LEU A 168 2.96 -3.72 -17.18
C LEU A 168 3.66 -2.63 -17.98
N LYS A 169 3.00 -2.08 -19.00
CA LYS A 169 3.52 -0.99 -19.82
C LYS A 169 3.00 0.35 -19.33
N LYS A 170 3.90 1.30 -19.11
CA LYS A 170 3.56 2.69 -18.78
C LYS A 170 2.74 3.32 -19.90
N LEU A 171 1.66 4.00 -19.54
CA LEU A 171 0.83 4.78 -20.46
C LEU A 171 1.45 6.15 -20.79
#